data_AF-A0A8H7BS05-F1
#
_entry.id   AF-A0A8H7BS05-F1
#
_cell.length_a   1.000
_cell.length_b   1.000
_cell.length_c   1.000
_cell.angle_alpha   90.00
_cell.angle_beta   90.00
_cell.angle_gamma   90.00
#
_symmetry.space_group_name_H-M   'P 1'
#
loop_
_entity.id
_entity.type
_entity.pdbx_description
1 polymer ?
#
loop_
_entity_poly.entity_id
_entity_poly.type
_entity_poly.pdbx_seq_one_letter_code
_entity_poly.pdbx_strand_id
1 'polypeptide(L)'
;MLSDTFLGFSTEILRSSDLDTVNVRMVRDQLQKETDIVLENYKKPLKLLIGDCYDMVRKEKEDERRESESESDSDEDDANEDDDATPAAPVKKTAANTKSAASKPATATPKKRPKTLKNNENKEEQKKKKKRKAVRDEETLQKNPFTRSMALSPALADVTGETELSRPGVVKALWAYIKTHNLQDPSNKREVLCDDKLKAVFDGQERINCFTMNKYIGKHLSPLPEKDKVE
;
A
#
# COMPACT_ATOMS: atom_id res chain seq x y z
N MET A 1 -21.54 -14.21 -23.91
CA MET A 1 -21.22 -13.15 -24.89
C MET A 1 -20.41 -12.00 -24.28
N LEU A 2 -20.91 -11.26 -23.26
CA LEU A 2 -20.08 -10.24 -22.58
C LEU A 2 -19.01 -10.84 -21.65
N SER A 3 -19.26 -12.02 -21.07
CA SER A 3 -18.33 -12.72 -20.19
C SER A 3 -17.14 -13.33 -20.93
N ASP A 4 -17.39 -13.95 -22.09
CA ASP A 4 -16.36 -14.70 -22.84
C ASP A 4 -15.34 -13.77 -23.50
N THR A 5 -15.82 -12.63 -24.01
CA THR A 5 -14.96 -11.56 -24.52
C THR A 5 -14.08 -10.99 -23.41
N PHE A 6 -14.66 -10.73 -22.24
CA PHE A 6 -13.93 -10.18 -21.11
C PHE A 6 -12.92 -11.17 -20.51
N LEU A 7 -13.28 -12.46 -20.48
CA LEU A 7 -12.38 -13.54 -20.09
C LEU A 7 -11.15 -13.57 -21.01
N GLY A 8 -11.36 -13.61 -22.33
CA GLY A 8 -10.27 -13.63 -23.31
C GLY A 8 -9.35 -12.40 -23.25
N PHE A 9 -9.89 -11.20 -23.09
CA PHE A 9 -9.05 -10.00 -22.91
C PHE A 9 -8.28 -10.05 -21.58
N SER A 10 -8.91 -10.50 -20.49
CA SER A 10 -8.23 -10.57 -19.20
C SER A 10 -7.12 -11.62 -19.17
N THR A 11 -7.30 -12.78 -19.80
CA THR A 11 -6.24 -13.80 -19.93
C THR A 11 -5.11 -13.31 -20.83
N GLU A 12 -5.40 -12.63 -21.93
CA GLU A 12 -4.38 -12.07 -22.83
C GLU A 12 -3.55 -10.95 -22.16
N ILE A 13 -4.20 -10.06 -21.40
CA ILE A 13 -3.52 -9.03 -20.60
C ILE A 13 -2.61 -9.68 -19.55
N LEU A 14 -3.05 -10.78 -18.92
CA LEU A 14 -2.26 -11.52 -17.94
C LEU A 14 -1.11 -12.30 -18.59
N ARG A 15 -1.28 -12.80 -19.81
CA ARG A 15 -0.22 -13.52 -20.55
C ARG A 15 0.88 -12.58 -21.04
N SER A 16 0.51 -11.37 -21.47
CA SER A 16 1.43 -10.34 -21.97
C SER A 16 2.12 -9.53 -20.87
N SER A 17 1.65 -9.61 -19.63
CA SER A 17 2.15 -8.84 -18.50
C SER A 17 2.87 -9.70 -17.46
N ASP A 18 3.69 -9.06 -16.63
CA ASP A 18 4.38 -9.73 -15.52
C ASP A 18 3.41 -9.95 -14.34
N LEU A 19 3.05 -11.22 -14.09
CA LEU A 19 2.07 -11.65 -13.08
C LEU A 19 2.37 -11.08 -11.68
N ASP A 20 3.65 -10.92 -11.31
CA ASP A 20 4.04 -10.43 -9.99
C ASP A 20 3.77 -8.92 -9.79
N THR A 21 3.59 -8.18 -10.89
CA THR A 21 3.34 -6.73 -10.88
C THR A 21 1.90 -6.35 -11.20
N VAL A 22 1.14 -7.28 -11.79
CA VAL A 22 -0.23 -7.02 -12.24
C VAL A 22 -1.20 -6.98 -11.07
N ASN A 23 -2.07 -5.97 -11.07
CA ASN A 23 -3.10 -5.80 -10.06
C ASN A 23 -4.49 -5.76 -10.72
N VAL A 24 -5.53 -6.21 -10.02
CA VAL A 24 -6.93 -6.25 -10.49
C VAL A 24 -7.39 -4.89 -11.01
N ARG A 25 -6.89 -3.81 -10.37
CA ARG A 25 -7.15 -2.44 -10.81
C ARG A 25 -6.58 -2.14 -12.19
N MET A 26 -5.34 -2.55 -12.46
CA MET A 26 -4.68 -2.30 -13.74
C MET A 26 -5.38 -3.06 -14.86
N VAL A 27 -5.71 -4.34 -14.62
CA VAL A 27 -6.45 -5.17 -15.58
C VAL A 27 -7.82 -4.55 -15.90
N ARG A 28 -8.55 -4.08 -14.88
CA ARG A 28 -9.83 -3.36 -15.09
C ARG A 28 -9.65 -2.06 -15.86
N ASP A 29 -8.66 -1.25 -15.50
CA ASP A 29 -8.43 0.06 -16.11
C ASP A 29 -7.98 -0.11 -17.59
N GLN A 30 -7.24 -1.17 -17.90
CA GLN A 30 -6.87 -1.58 -19.26
C GLN A 30 -8.08 -2.07 -20.06
N LEU A 31 -8.92 -2.91 -19.46
CA LEU A 31 -10.16 -3.41 -20.08
C LEU A 31 -11.14 -2.27 -20.37
N GLN A 32 -11.24 -1.28 -19.48
CA GLN A 32 -12.06 -0.09 -19.71
C GLN A 32 -11.52 0.77 -20.86
N LYS A 33 -10.20 0.81 -21.05
CA LYS A 33 -9.57 1.53 -22.16
C LYS A 33 -9.79 0.86 -23.51
N GLU A 34 -9.78 -0.47 -23.56
CA GLU A 34 -9.95 -1.21 -24.82
C GLU A 34 -11.41 -1.39 -25.22
N THR A 35 -12.31 -1.53 -24.25
CA THR A 35 -13.73 -1.79 -24.52
C THR A 35 -14.58 -0.52 -24.54
N ASP A 36 -14.07 0.62 -24.04
CA ASP A 36 -14.81 1.89 -23.83
C ASP A 36 -16.14 1.70 -23.05
N ILE A 37 -16.20 0.65 -22.23
CA ILE A 37 -17.37 0.30 -21.39
C ILE A 37 -17.09 0.72 -19.94
N VAL A 38 -18.06 1.38 -19.31
CA VAL A 38 -17.96 1.75 -17.88
C VAL A 38 -18.16 0.50 -17.00
N LEU A 39 -17.05 -0.04 -16.51
CA LEU A 39 -16.99 -1.26 -15.67
C LEU A 39 -17.19 -0.99 -14.15
N GLU A 40 -17.64 0.21 -13.78
CA GLU A 40 -17.76 0.66 -12.39
C GLU A 40 -18.74 -0.20 -11.56
N ASN A 41 -19.78 -0.74 -12.22
CA ASN A 41 -20.80 -1.60 -11.61
C ASN A 41 -20.40 -3.08 -11.50
N TYR A 42 -19.36 -3.50 -12.22
CA TYR A 42 -18.94 -4.90 -12.32
C TYR A 42 -17.69 -5.22 -11.50
N LYS A 43 -17.27 -4.34 -10.58
CA LYS A 43 -16.03 -4.49 -9.79
C LYS A 43 -15.90 -5.83 -9.04
N LYS A 44 -17.00 -6.35 -8.48
CA LYS A 44 -17.00 -7.63 -7.76
C LYS A 44 -16.86 -8.83 -8.69
N PRO A 45 -17.72 -9.02 -9.72
CA PRO A 45 -17.55 -10.11 -10.67
C PRO A 45 -16.22 -10.03 -11.44
N LEU A 46 -15.73 -8.82 -11.75
CA LEU A 46 -14.42 -8.67 -12.38
C LEU A 46 -13.27 -9.16 -11.52
N LYS A 47 -13.31 -8.86 -10.22
CA LYS A 47 -12.27 -9.27 -9.30
C LYS A 47 -12.18 -10.78 -9.20
N LEU A 48 -13.33 -11.47 -9.20
CA LEU A 48 -13.39 -12.92 -9.20
C LEU A 48 -12.86 -13.47 -10.53
N LEU A 49 -13.38 -12.97 -11.66
CA LEU A 49 -12.98 -13.38 -13.00
C LEU A 49 -11.46 -13.21 -13.25
N ILE A 50 -10.90 -12.05 -12.86
CA ILE A 50 -9.45 -11.79 -12.99
C ILE A 50 -8.63 -12.71 -12.08
N GLY A 51 -9.16 -13.05 -10.90
CA GLY A 51 -8.53 -14.03 -10.01
C GLY A 51 -8.48 -15.42 -10.64
N ASP A 52 -9.61 -15.88 -11.18
CA ASP A 52 -9.70 -17.18 -11.85
C ASP A 52 -8.76 -17.24 -13.07
N CYS A 53 -8.66 -16.17 -13.86
CA CYS A 53 -7.71 -16.07 -14.97
C CYS A 53 -6.25 -16.10 -14.50
N TYR A 54 -5.94 -15.48 -13.37
CA TYR A 54 -4.59 -15.48 -12.80
C TYR A 54 -4.17 -16.88 -12.40
N ASP A 55 -5.06 -17.63 -11.75
CA ASP A 55 -4.81 -19.01 -11.34
C ASP A 55 -4.69 -19.94 -12.56
N MET A 56 -5.50 -19.74 -13.61
CA MET A 56 -5.37 -20.48 -14.88
C MET A 56 -4.02 -20.24 -15.55
N VAL A 57 -3.63 -18.98 -15.79
CA VAL A 57 -2.36 -18.64 -16.46
C VAL A 57 -1.15 -19.09 -15.63
N ARG A 58 -1.26 -19.04 -14.30
CA ARG A 58 -0.22 -19.54 -13.41
C ARG A 58 -0.08 -21.06 -13.51
N LYS A 59 -1.20 -21.78 -13.55
CA LYS A 59 -1.22 -23.23 -13.69
C LYS A 59 -0.69 -23.67 -15.06
N GLU A 60 -1.06 -22.99 -16.14
CA GLU A 60 -0.50 -23.23 -17.48
C GLU A 60 1.02 -23.09 -17.51
N LYS A 61 1.58 -22.04 -16.88
CA LYS A 61 3.04 -21.87 -16.76
C LYS A 61 3.72 -22.95 -15.91
N GLU A 62 3.01 -23.51 -14.93
CA GLU A 62 3.51 -24.61 -14.09
C GLU A 62 3.46 -25.95 -14.83
N ASP A 63 2.39 -26.19 -15.59
CA ASP A 63 2.21 -27.38 -16.42
C ASP A 63 3.19 -27.38 -17.62
N GLU A 64 3.41 -26.25 -18.30
CA GLU A 64 4.44 -26.09 -19.36
C GLU A 64 5.85 -26.41 -18.85
N ARG A 65 6.17 -25.97 -17.62
CA ARG A 65 7.46 -26.27 -16.98
C ARG A 65 7.59 -27.76 -16.68
N ARG A 66 6.51 -28.40 -16.24
CA ARG A 66 6.47 -29.82 -15.92
C ARG A 66 6.55 -30.70 -17.17
N GLU A 67 5.94 -30.29 -18.28
CA GLU A 67 6.07 -30.97 -19.58
C GLU A 67 7.52 -30.89 -20.10
N SER A 68 8.17 -29.72 -20.00
CA SER A 68 9.58 -29.55 -20.38
C SER A 68 10.57 -30.36 -19.53
N GLU A 69 10.19 -30.75 -18.31
CA GLU A 69 10.99 -31.62 -17.43
C GLU A 69 10.75 -33.12 -17.70
N SER A 70 9.67 -33.48 -18.42
CA SER A 70 9.34 -34.87 -18.77
C SER A 70 9.81 -35.32 -20.16
N GLU A 71 10.16 -34.38 -21.05
CA GLU A 71 10.70 -34.69 -22.39
C GLU A 71 12.23 -34.89 -22.44
N SER A 72 12.91 -34.86 -21.29
CA SER A 72 14.37 -35.10 -21.20
C SER A 72 14.75 -36.52 -20.71
N ASP A 73 13.80 -37.45 -20.60
CA ASP A 73 14.03 -38.82 -20.11
C ASP A 73 13.56 -39.87 -21.13
N SER A 74 14.00 -39.74 -22.38
CA SER A 74 13.87 -40.79 -23.41
C SER A 74 14.84 -40.51 -24.56
N ASP A 75 16.12 -40.87 -24.41
CA ASP A 75 16.89 -41.50 -25.50
C ASP A 75 18.24 -42.07 -25.00
N GLU A 76 18.52 -43.29 -25.47
CA GLU A 76 19.75 -44.12 -25.42
C GLU A 76 20.05 -44.98 -24.17
N ASP A 77 19.51 -46.21 -24.22
CA ASP A 77 20.28 -47.45 -23.96
C ASP A 77 21.58 -47.44 -24.80
N ASP A 78 22.76 -47.62 -24.19
CA ASP A 78 23.73 -48.64 -24.62
C ASP A 78 24.83 -48.86 -23.56
N ALA A 79 25.31 -50.10 -23.53
CA ALA A 79 26.10 -50.72 -22.48
C ALA A 79 27.49 -50.12 -22.24
N ASN A 80 28.01 -50.30 -21.01
CA ASN A 80 29.30 -51.00 -20.81
C ASN A 80 29.44 -51.46 -19.35
N GLU A 81 29.83 -52.73 -19.23
CA GLU A 81 30.28 -53.40 -18.01
C GLU A 81 31.64 -52.86 -17.53
N ASP A 82 31.90 -53.17 -16.27
CA ASP A 82 33.19 -53.35 -15.60
C ASP A 82 33.88 -52.22 -14.82
N ASP A 83 34.33 -52.68 -13.65
CA ASP A 83 35.41 -52.24 -12.76
C ASP A 83 35.21 -51.07 -11.76
N ASP A 84 34.91 -51.52 -10.53
CA ASP A 84 35.80 -51.43 -9.35
C ASP A 84 36.09 -50.07 -8.64
N ALA A 85 35.99 -50.17 -7.31
CA ALA A 85 36.61 -49.35 -6.26
C ALA A 85 36.23 -47.86 -6.04
N THR A 86 35.37 -47.67 -5.04
CA THR A 86 35.45 -46.72 -3.89
C THR A 86 36.87 -46.24 -3.48
N PRO A 87 37.05 -45.28 -2.53
CA PRO A 87 36.47 -43.94 -2.27
C PRO A 87 37.57 -42.85 -2.04
N ALA A 88 37.21 -41.56 -1.87
CA ALA A 88 37.76 -40.64 -0.83
C ALA A 88 37.59 -39.14 -1.18
N ALA A 89 36.66 -38.46 -0.49
CA ALA A 89 36.86 -37.38 0.51
C ALA A 89 37.93 -36.24 0.29
N PRO A 90 37.98 -35.16 1.12
CA PRO A 90 37.43 -33.84 0.80
C PRO A 90 38.37 -32.64 1.14
N VAL A 91 38.34 -31.48 0.44
CA VAL A 91 38.87 -30.19 0.99
C VAL A 91 38.33 -28.98 0.20
N LYS A 92 37.51 -28.08 0.79
CA LYS A 92 37.81 -26.90 1.64
C LYS A 92 38.42 -25.66 0.94
N LYS A 93 37.63 -24.58 1.03
CA LYS A 93 37.95 -23.13 1.10
C LYS A 93 38.33 -22.42 -0.21
N THR A 94 37.62 -21.33 -0.53
CA THR A 94 38.04 -19.94 -0.21
C THR A 94 36.90 -18.94 -0.45
N ALA A 95 36.85 -17.92 0.42
CA ALA A 95 35.94 -16.77 0.39
C ALA A 95 36.64 -15.54 -0.22
N ALA A 96 35.88 -14.64 -0.85
CA ALA A 96 36.00 -13.17 -0.94
C ALA A 96 35.34 -12.70 -2.26
N ASN A 97 34.23 -11.96 -2.25
CA ASN A 97 34.09 -10.51 -1.99
C ASN A 97 35.00 -9.62 -2.85
N THR A 98 34.42 -8.98 -3.87
CA THR A 98 34.93 -7.74 -4.44
C THR A 98 33.79 -6.79 -4.80
N LYS A 99 33.70 -5.72 -3.99
CA LYS A 99 33.14 -4.41 -4.37
C LYS A 99 33.86 -3.88 -5.61
N SER A 100 33.14 -3.13 -6.45
CA SER A 100 33.74 -2.09 -7.28
C SER A 100 32.84 -0.86 -7.30
N ALA A 101 33.46 0.27 -6.99
CA ALA A 101 32.94 1.62 -7.00
C ALA A 101 33.85 2.44 -7.94
N ALA A 102 33.25 3.31 -8.76
CA ALA A 102 33.87 4.44 -9.49
C ALA A 102 32.83 4.93 -10.54
N SER A 103 32.60 6.19 -10.88
CA SER A 103 32.84 7.54 -10.34
C SER A 103 32.05 8.52 -11.25
N LYS A 104 31.69 9.71 -10.74
CA LYS A 104 30.98 10.80 -11.46
C LYS A 104 31.83 11.46 -12.57
N PRO A 105 31.26 12.36 -13.40
CA PRO A 105 31.31 13.79 -13.03
C PRO A 105 30.00 14.59 -13.30
N ALA A 106 29.95 15.78 -12.70
CA ALA A 106 28.86 16.75 -12.68
C ALA A 106 28.91 17.75 -13.86
N THR A 107 27.76 18.36 -14.24
CA THR A 107 27.64 19.82 -14.53
C THR A 107 26.19 20.30 -14.80
N ALA A 108 25.80 21.37 -14.08
CA ALA A 108 25.05 22.56 -14.49
C ALA A 108 23.58 22.51 -15.02
N THR A 109 22.66 23.11 -14.25
CA THR A 109 21.47 23.87 -14.73
C THR A 109 21.90 25.33 -15.07
N PRO A 110 21.09 26.30 -15.58
CA PRO A 110 19.64 26.36 -15.88
C PRO A 110 19.25 27.08 -17.22
N LYS A 111 18.06 26.86 -17.80
CA LYS A 111 17.44 27.84 -18.75
C LYS A 111 15.92 27.96 -18.60
N LYS A 112 15.50 29.19 -18.29
CA LYS A 112 14.13 29.75 -18.30
C LYS A 112 13.82 30.36 -19.67
N ARG A 113 12.54 30.29 -20.10
CA ARG A 113 11.63 31.36 -20.65
C ARG A 113 10.72 30.81 -21.76
N PRO A 114 9.55 31.42 -22.07
CA PRO A 114 8.97 32.65 -21.50
C PRO A 114 7.56 32.49 -20.92
N LYS A 115 7.13 33.59 -20.30
CA LYS A 115 5.80 33.91 -19.78
C LYS A 115 4.85 34.21 -20.96
N THR A 116 3.60 33.75 -20.88
CA THR A 116 2.47 34.45 -21.49
C THR A 116 1.47 34.80 -20.41
N LEU A 117 1.38 36.11 -20.17
CA LEU A 117 0.34 36.76 -19.39
C LEU A 117 -0.96 36.76 -20.21
N LYS A 118 -2.06 36.36 -19.58
CA LYS A 118 -3.36 36.97 -19.82
C LYS A 118 -4.21 36.91 -18.55
N ASN A 119 -4.20 38.04 -17.83
CA ASN A 119 -5.34 38.63 -17.12
C ASN A 119 -6.59 38.58 -18.04
N ASN A 120 -7.84 38.59 -17.58
CA ASN A 120 -8.41 38.86 -16.27
C ASN A 120 -9.88 38.40 -16.31
N GLU A 121 -10.51 38.34 -15.13
CA GLU A 121 -11.92 38.69 -14.89
C GLU A 121 -13.02 37.93 -15.66
N ASN A 122 -13.66 36.99 -14.97
CA ASN A 122 -15.07 37.12 -14.54
C ASN A 122 -15.68 35.74 -14.27
N LYS A 123 -15.70 35.31 -13.00
CA LYS A 123 -16.81 34.52 -12.44
C LYS A 123 -16.80 34.57 -10.93
N GLU A 124 -17.06 35.76 -10.42
CA GLU A 124 -17.49 36.01 -9.05
C GLU A 124 -18.92 35.47 -8.85
N GLU A 125 -19.12 34.16 -9.02
CA GLU A 125 -20.39 33.50 -8.71
C GLU A 125 -20.23 32.00 -8.44
N GLN A 126 -19.25 31.62 -7.63
CA GLN A 126 -19.23 30.33 -6.92
C GLN A 126 -18.76 30.46 -5.46
N LYS A 127 -19.08 31.60 -4.83
CA LYS A 127 -19.23 31.70 -3.36
C LYS A 127 -20.59 31.12 -2.99
N LYS A 128 -20.64 29.80 -2.72
CA LYS A 128 -21.64 29.06 -1.89
C LYS A 128 -21.87 27.66 -2.47
N LYS A 129 -20.98 26.69 -2.23
CA LYS A 129 -21.33 25.24 -2.21
C LYS A 129 -20.24 24.27 -1.76
N LYS A 130 -19.19 24.71 -1.05
CA LYS A 130 -18.23 23.80 -0.36
C LYS A 130 -18.14 23.98 1.17
N LYS A 131 -19.19 24.55 1.77
CA LYS A 131 -19.55 24.31 3.17
C LYS A 131 -20.83 23.47 3.20
N ARG A 132 -20.73 22.20 2.81
CA ARG A 132 -21.60 21.17 3.38
C ARG A 132 -20.71 20.39 4.34
N LYS A 133 -20.51 20.95 5.54
CA LYS A 133 -20.49 20.09 6.72
C LYS A 133 -21.80 19.32 6.61
N ALA A 134 -21.72 18.06 6.18
CA ALA A 134 -22.80 17.15 6.45
C ALA A 134 -22.94 17.18 7.96
N VAL A 135 -23.98 17.86 8.45
CA VAL A 135 -24.51 17.62 9.78
C VAL A 135 -25.04 16.20 9.67
N ARG A 136 -24.13 15.25 9.85
CA ARG A 136 -24.47 13.87 10.09
C ARG A 136 -24.94 13.91 11.54
N ASP A 137 -26.22 13.57 11.75
CA ASP A 137 -26.87 13.56 13.06
C ASP A 137 -25.90 13.05 14.12
N GLU A 138 -25.66 13.88 15.14
CA GLU A 138 -24.78 13.56 16.27
C GLU A 138 -25.20 12.23 16.91
N GLU A 139 -26.50 11.96 16.92
CA GLU A 139 -27.12 10.71 17.35
C GLU A 139 -26.66 9.48 16.53
N THR A 140 -26.45 9.64 15.21
CA THR A 140 -25.96 8.55 14.34
C THR A 140 -24.46 8.31 14.45
N LEU A 141 -23.67 9.32 14.85
CA LEU A 141 -22.24 9.13 15.17
C LEU A 141 -22.04 8.50 16.54
N GLN A 142 -22.92 8.81 17.50
CA GLN A 142 -22.89 8.22 18.85
C GLN A 142 -23.23 6.72 18.83
N LYS A 143 -24.09 6.28 17.90
CA LYS A 143 -24.44 4.86 17.71
C LYS A 143 -23.32 4.00 17.11
N ASN A 144 -22.38 4.57 16.37
CA ASN A 144 -21.27 3.80 15.80
C ASN A 144 -20.07 3.81 16.77
N PRO A 145 -19.68 2.66 17.36
CA PRO A 145 -18.64 2.60 18.39
C PRO A 145 -17.28 3.15 17.92
N PHE A 146 -17.01 3.14 16.61
CA PHE A 146 -15.77 3.65 16.04
C PHE A 146 -15.70 5.18 15.93
N THR A 147 -16.83 5.87 15.94
CA THR A 147 -16.90 7.34 15.83
C THR A 147 -17.29 8.03 17.12
N ARG A 148 -17.50 7.27 18.20
CA ARG A 148 -17.76 7.81 19.53
C ARG A 148 -16.59 8.70 19.97
N SER A 149 -16.90 9.91 20.43
CA SER A 149 -15.94 10.78 21.09
C SER A 149 -15.44 10.14 22.37
N MET A 150 -14.14 10.19 22.62
CA MET A 150 -13.48 9.67 23.80
C MET A 150 -12.64 10.76 24.44
N ALA A 151 -12.43 10.66 25.75
CA ALA A 151 -11.62 11.60 26.49
C ALA A 151 -10.16 11.21 26.30
N LEU A 152 -9.32 12.22 26.06
CA LEU A 152 -7.90 12.04 25.80
C LEU A 152 -7.12 12.18 27.10
N SER A 153 -6.04 11.41 27.24
CA SER A 153 -5.07 11.64 28.30
C SER A 153 -4.42 13.02 28.15
N PRO A 154 -3.92 13.63 29.24
CA PRO A 154 -3.26 14.94 29.18
C PRO A 154 -2.10 15.00 28.17
N ALA A 155 -1.27 13.95 28.13
CA ALA A 155 -0.15 13.86 27.19
C ALA A 155 -0.60 13.87 25.73
N LEU A 156 -1.74 13.23 25.42
CA LEU A 156 -2.29 13.17 24.07
C LEU A 156 -3.01 14.48 23.70
N ALA A 157 -3.66 15.11 24.67
CA ALA A 157 -4.29 16.43 24.52
C ALA A 157 -3.24 17.53 24.22
N ASP A 158 -2.05 17.46 24.82
CA ASP A 158 -0.97 18.43 24.56
C ASP A 158 -0.44 18.41 23.12
N VAL A 159 -0.51 17.25 22.45
CA VAL A 159 -0.10 17.07 21.06
C VAL A 159 -1.24 17.43 20.10
N THR A 160 -2.46 17.02 20.43
CA THR A 160 -3.62 17.19 19.54
C THR A 160 -4.31 18.55 19.70
N GLY A 161 -4.12 19.23 20.82
CA GLY A 161 -4.76 20.50 21.16
C GLY A 161 -6.24 20.37 21.54
N GLU A 162 -6.74 19.15 21.68
CA GLU A 162 -8.15 18.85 21.98
C GLU A 162 -8.23 17.88 23.17
N THR A 163 -9.25 18.04 24.01
CA THR A 163 -9.46 17.17 25.18
C THR A 163 -10.33 15.95 24.88
N GLU A 164 -11.13 16.02 23.80
CA GLU A 164 -12.13 15.02 23.45
C GLU A 164 -12.16 14.81 21.93
N LEU A 165 -11.85 13.59 21.48
CA LEU A 165 -11.85 13.24 20.06
C LEU A 165 -12.25 11.79 19.87
N SER A 166 -12.85 11.49 18.71
CA SER A 166 -13.01 10.10 18.28
C SER A 166 -11.66 9.47 17.94
N ARG A 167 -11.50 8.16 18.09
CA ARG A 167 -10.23 7.46 17.77
C ARG A 167 -9.72 7.76 16.34
N PRO A 168 -10.55 7.79 15.29
CA PRO A 168 -10.10 8.23 13.97
C PRO A 168 -9.67 9.70 13.91
N GLY A 169 -10.33 10.57 14.68
CA GLY A 169 -9.96 11.98 14.82
C GLY A 169 -8.58 12.16 15.46
N VAL A 170 -8.30 11.42 16.53
CA VAL A 170 -7.00 11.39 17.21
C VAL A 170 -5.88 10.99 16.26
N VAL A 171 -6.04 9.88 15.53
CA VAL A 171 -5.05 9.42 14.55
C VAL A 171 -4.78 10.50 13.49
N LYS A 172 -5.82 11.20 13.03
CA LYS A 172 -5.70 12.28 12.06
C LYS A 172 -4.94 13.49 12.62
N ALA A 173 -5.23 13.89 13.84
CA ALA A 173 -4.54 14.99 14.53
C ALA A 173 -3.06 14.67 14.74
N LEU A 174 -2.75 13.46 15.20
CA LEU A 174 -1.38 12.96 15.32
C LEU A 174 -0.63 12.98 13.98
N TRP A 175 -1.24 12.51 12.89
CA TRP A 175 -0.59 12.58 11.58
C TRP A 175 -0.39 14.02 11.09
N ALA A 176 -1.29 14.94 11.42
CA ALA A 176 -1.11 16.35 11.11
C ALA A 176 0.08 16.93 11.88
N TYR A 177 0.22 16.59 13.17
CA TYR A 177 1.37 16.95 13.99
C TYR A 177 2.67 16.40 13.41
N ILE A 178 2.73 15.09 13.14
CA ILE A 178 3.91 14.41 12.58
C ILE A 178 4.38 15.07 11.28
N LYS A 179 3.45 15.43 10.39
CA LYS A 179 3.78 16.08 9.11
C LYS A 179 4.24 17.53 9.30
N THR A 180 3.62 18.27 10.21
CA THR A 180 3.97 19.67 10.48
C THR A 180 5.36 19.78 11.10
N HIS A 181 5.74 18.81 11.93
CA HIS A 181 7.04 18.74 12.59
C HIS A 181 8.09 17.95 11.80
N ASN A 182 7.77 17.47 10.58
CA ASN A 182 8.66 16.65 9.74
C ASN A 182 9.27 15.43 10.45
N LEU A 183 8.47 14.75 11.27
CA LEU A 183 8.91 13.63 12.12
C LEU A 183 8.88 12.27 11.40
N GLN A 184 8.71 12.23 10.08
CA GLN A 184 8.83 10.98 9.32
C GLN A 184 10.29 10.69 9.00
N ASP A 185 10.70 9.43 9.13
CA ASP A 185 12.06 9.05 8.77
C ASP A 185 12.26 9.21 7.25
N PRO A 186 13.28 9.98 6.80
CA PRO A 186 13.55 10.19 5.38
C PRO A 186 13.97 8.92 4.64
N SER A 187 14.58 7.97 5.35
CA SER A 187 15.02 6.67 4.82
C SER A 187 13.87 5.65 4.79
N ASN A 188 12.98 5.69 5.79
CA ASN A 188 11.85 4.78 5.89
C ASN A 188 10.55 5.53 6.24
N LYS A 189 9.80 5.94 5.21
CA LYS A 189 8.53 6.71 5.36
C LYS A 189 7.40 5.96 6.10
N ARG A 190 7.62 4.71 6.50
CA ARG A 190 6.69 3.94 7.34
C ARG A 190 6.92 4.18 8.84
N GLU A 191 8.08 4.71 9.21
CA GLU A 191 8.47 5.01 10.57
C GLU A 191 8.36 6.50 10.88
N VAL A 192 7.99 6.77 12.11
CA VAL A 192 7.90 8.10 12.71
C VAL A 192 8.93 8.16 13.82
N LEU A 193 9.79 9.20 13.76
CA LEU A 193 10.74 9.55 14.79
C LEU A 193 10.01 10.38 15.85
N CYS A 194 9.84 9.83 17.05
CA CYS A 194 9.12 10.50 18.12
C CYS A 194 9.96 11.63 18.71
N ASP A 195 9.38 12.81 18.80
CA ASP A 195 9.89 13.90 19.63
C ASP A 195 9.55 13.67 21.11
N ASP A 196 9.95 14.58 22.00
CA ASP A 196 9.75 14.41 23.45
C ASP A 196 8.25 14.33 23.83
N LYS A 197 7.38 15.03 23.10
CA LYS A 197 5.93 14.99 23.33
C LYS A 197 5.33 13.67 22.89
N LEU A 198 5.68 13.20 21.70
CA LEU A 198 5.24 11.89 21.20
C LEU A 198 5.82 10.76 22.04
N LYS A 199 7.05 10.87 22.53
CA LYS A 199 7.63 9.91 23.48
C LYS A 199 6.79 9.80 24.75
N ALA A 200 6.30 10.91 25.30
CA ALA A 200 5.40 10.88 26.47
C ALA A 200 4.09 10.12 26.20
N VAL A 201 3.58 10.19 24.96
CA VAL A 201 2.37 9.45 24.53
C VAL A 201 2.69 7.98 24.23
N PHE A 202 3.84 7.68 23.67
CA PHE A 202 4.18 6.34 23.18
C PHE A 202 5.07 5.54 24.14
N ASP A 203 4.94 5.74 25.46
CA ASP A 203 5.71 5.03 26.48
C ASP A 203 7.24 5.09 26.23
N GLY A 204 7.74 6.26 25.80
CA GLY A 204 9.16 6.52 25.56
C GLY A 204 9.74 5.98 24.24
N GLN A 205 8.91 5.42 23.34
CA GLN A 205 9.40 4.87 22.08
C GLN A 205 10.00 5.95 21.18
N GLU A 206 11.24 5.75 20.74
CA GLU A 206 11.94 6.66 19.82
C GLU A 206 11.43 6.55 18.39
N ARG A 207 10.99 5.35 17.99
CA ARG A 207 10.52 5.04 16.64
C ARG A 207 9.23 4.26 16.72
N ILE A 208 8.25 4.67 15.95
CA ILE A 208 6.96 3.96 15.85
C ILE A 208 6.53 3.79 14.40
N ASN A 209 5.78 2.73 14.15
CA ASN A 209 5.02 2.52 12.92
C ASN A 209 3.54 2.83 13.17
N CYS A 210 2.76 3.02 12.10
CA CYS A 210 1.30 3.16 12.12
C CYS A 210 0.59 2.10 12.99
N PHE A 211 1.00 0.83 12.94
CA PHE A 211 0.41 -0.23 13.75
C PHE A 211 0.67 -0.03 15.25
N THR A 212 1.92 0.28 15.58
CA THR A 212 2.39 0.56 16.94
C THR A 212 1.67 1.79 17.50
N MET A 213 1.54 2.86 16.71
CA MET A 213 0.80 4.06 17.07
C MET A 213 -0.64 3.74 17.47
N ASN A 214 -1.37 2.96 16.67
CA ASN A 214 -2.77 2.60 16.97
C ASN A 214 -2.92 1.76 18.25
N LYS A 215 -1.89 0.97 18.60
CA LYS A 215 -1.85 0.18 19.85
C LYS A 215 -1.74 1.11 21.07
N TYR A 216 -0.84 2.08 21.04
CA TYR A 216 -0.64 3.01 22.15
C TYR A 216 -1.78 4.00 22.33
N ILE A 217 -2.38 4.48 21.23
CA ILE A 217 -3.55 5.39 21.30
C ILE A 217 -4.66 4.78 22.16
N GLY A 218 -4.90 3.46 22.07
CA GLY A 218 -5.93 2.80 22.87
C GLY A 218 -5.76 2.93 24.38
N LYS A 219 -4.53 3.11 24.88
CA LYS A 219 -4.24 3.31 26.31
C LYS A 219 -4.57 4.73 26.81
N HIS A 220 -4.61 5.68 25.89
CA HIS A 220 -4.80 7.11 26.16
C HIS A 220 -6.22 7.60 25.88
N LEU A 221 -7.14 6.67 25.62
CA LEU A 221 -8.55 6.95 25.38
C LEU A 221 -9.40 6.32 26.47
N SER A 222 -10.18 7.15 27.15
CA SER A 222 -11.18 6.71 28.11
C SER A 222 -12.59 7.05 27.61
N PRO A 223 -13.61 6.26 27.98
CA PRO A 223 -15.01 6.65 27.77
C PRO A 223 -15.27 8.02 28.42
N LEU A 224 -16.02 8.90 27.73
CA LEU A 224 -16.52 10.11 28.39
C LEU A 224 -17.50 9.69 29.49
N PRO A 225 -17.51 10.39 30.64
CA PRO A 225 -18.63 10.26 31.57
C PRO A 225 -19.91 10.65 30.83
N GLU A 226 -20.90 9.77 30.81
CA GLU A 226 -22.24 10.11 30.32
C GLU A 226 -22.72 11.30 31.13
N LYS A 227 -22.96 12.44 30.47
CA LYS A 227 -23.67 13.54 31.09
C LYS A 227 -25.09 13.03 31.29
N ASP A 228 -25.38 12.58 32.50
CA ASP A 228 -26.72 12.22 32.94
C ASP A 228 -27.68 13.30 32.46
N LYS A 229 -28.71 12.85 31.74
CA LYS A 229 -29.86 13.68 31.40
C LYS A 229 -30.44 14.18 32.72
N VAL A 230 -30.12 15.43 33.06
CA VAL A 230 -30.86 16.18 34.07
C VAL A 230 -32.21 16.47 33.40
N GLU A 231 -33.15 15.56 33.61
CA GLU A 231 -34.57 15.73 33.31
C GLU A 231 -35.31 16.19 34.56
#